data_AF-A0A3A4VC86-F1
#
_entry.id   AF-A0A3A4VC86-F1
#
_cell.length_a   1.000
_cell.length_b   1.000
_cell.length_c   1.000
_cell.angle_alpha   90.00
_cell.angle_beta   90.00
_cell.angle_gamma   90.00
#
_symmetry.space_group_name_H-M   'P 1'
#
loop_
_entity.id
_entity.type
_entity.pdbx_description
1 polymer ?
#
loop_
_entity_poly.entity_id
_entity_poly.type
_entity_poly.pdbx_seq_one_letter_code
_entity_poly.pdbx_strand_id
1 'polypeptide(L)'
;MKGEGMHHLHLRKRVYKKLEPYPHPVAWKRYLDYLMYVVAIVAPIALVPQVWSVYATKNVSGLVVAPWILLGAMHILWAFYGTIHRELPLVVTSVLFACMNFSLLIGILLFR
;
A
#
# COMPACT_ATOMS: atom_id res chain seq x y z
N MET A 1 5.17 34.53 12.99
CA MET A 1 3.79 34.32 12.52
C MET A 1 3.76 33.83 11.06
N LYS A 2 4.36 32.67 10.75
CA LYS A 2 4.29 32.04 9.42
C LYS A 2 3.62 30.68 9.59
N GLY A 3 2.34 30.56 9.24
CA GLY A 3 1.65 29.27 9.35
C GLY A 3 0.22 29.21 8.81
N GLU A 4 -0.56 30.27 8.99
CA GLU A 4 -2.00 30.21 8.68
C GLU A 4 -2.31 30.20 7.18
N GLY A 5 -1.57 30.97 6.36
CA GLY A 5 -1.85 31.10 4.92
C GLY A 5 -1.70 29.81 4.10
N MET A 6 -0.77 28.91 4.48
CA MET A 6 -0.55 27.66 3.74
C MET A 6 -1.60 26.59 4.03
N HIS A 7 -2.21 26.62 5.23
CA HIS A 7 -3.31 25.71 5.57
C HIS A 7 -4.54 25.93 4.65
N HIS A 8 -4.79 27.18 4.28
CA HIS A 8 -5.91 27.54 3.39
C HIS A 8 -5.68 27.19 1.91
N LEU A 9 -4.43 27.02 1.46
CA LEU A 9 -4.14 26.71 0.06
C LEU A 9 -4.61 25.30 -0.34
N HIS A 10 -4.44 24.32 0.54
CA HIS A 10 -4.92 22.95 0.30
C HIS A 10 -6.45 22.86 0.26
N LEU A 11 -7.12 23.63 1.14
CA LEU A 11 -8.59 23.73 1.17
C LEU A 11 -9.13 24.37 -0.12
N ARG A 12 -8.55 25.48 -0.56
CA ARG A 12 -8.97 26.19 -1.79
C ARG A 12 -8.79 25.34 -3.06
N LYS A 13 -7.71 24.56 -3.15
CA LYS A 13 -7.41 23.70 -4.31
C LYS A 13 -8.42 22.56 -4.47
N ARG A 14 -8.93 22.00 -3.36
CA ARG A 14 -9.97 20.95 -3.38
C ARG A 14 -11.34 21.51 -3.75
N VAL A 15 -11.71 22.67 -3.18
CA VAL A 15 -12.96 23.38 -3.50
C VAL A 15 -13.02 23.75 -4.98
N TYR A 16 -11.94 24.32 -5.54
CA TYR A 16 -11.87 24.67 -6.96
C TYR A 16 -12.02 23.46 -7.90
N LYS A 17 -11.48 22.31 -7.51
CA LYS A 17 -11.56 21.07 -8.30
C LYS A 17 -12.83 20.23 -8.06
N LYS A 18 -13.79 20.72 -7.27
CA LYS A 18 -15.01 19.99 -6.84
C LYS A 18 -14.69 18.60 -6.25
N LEU A 19 -13.53 18.46 -5.59
CA LEU A 19 -13.16 17.21 -4.94
C LEU A 19 -13.89 17.12 -3.59
N GLU A 20 -14.29 15.92 -3.17
CA GLU A 20 -14.87 15.73 -1.83
C GLU A 20 -13.89 16.26 -0.76
N PRO A 21 -14.39 16.96 0.28
CA PRO A 21 -13.55 17.43 1.37
C PRO A 21 -12.91 16.22 2.07
N TYR A 22 -11.63 16.34 2.42
CA TYR A 22 -10.91 15.34 3.23
C TYR A 22 -10.30 16.06 4.44
N PRO A 23 -10.64 15.68 5.67
CA PRO A 23 -11.53 14.59 6.06
C PRO A 23 -13.00 14.82 5.62
N HIS A 24 -13.73 13.76 5.24
CA HIS A 24 -15.11 13.90 4.78
C HIS A 24 -16.02 14.44 5.91
N PRO A 25 -16.96 15.36 5.64
CA PRO A 25 -17.87 15.91 6.65
C PRO A 25 -18.82 14.87 7.27
N VAL A 26 -18.91 13.68 6.66
CA VAL A 26 -19.81 12.60 7.09
C VAL A 26 -19.00 11.63 7.94
N ALA A 27 -19.47 11.37 9.17
CA ALA A 27 -18.72 10.63 10.18
C ALA A 27 -18.28 9.22 9.73
N TRP A 28 -19.11 8.49 8.98
CA TRP A 28 -18.78 7.14 8.52
C TRP A 28 -17.66 7.12 7.46
N LYS A 29 -17.69 8.05 6.49
CA LYS A 29 -16.63 8.20 5.48
C LYS A 29 -15.30 8.61 6.14
N ARG A 30 -15.35 9.53 7.10
CA ARG A 30 -14.16 9.93 7.88
C ARG A 30 -13.57 8.78 8.69
N TYR A 31 -14.41 7.92 9.28
CA TYR A 31 -13.93 6.73 9.99
C TYR A 31 -13.24 5.76 9.04
N LEU A 32 -13.81 5.53 7.85
CA LEU A 32 -13.17 4.74 6.80
C LEU A 32 -11.83 5.33 6.37
N ASP A 33 -11.75 6.65 6.17
CA ASP A 33 -10.51 7.33 5.81
C ASP A 33 -9.37 7.00 6.80
N TYR A 34 -9.66 7.06 8.10
CA TYR A 34 -8.69 6.67 9.14
C TYR A 34 -8.41 5.17 9.16
N LEU A 35 -9.42 4.33 9.00
CA LEU A 35 -9.27 2.88 8.95
C LEU A 35 -8.36 2.45 7.80
N MET A 36 -8.44 3.11 6.64
CA MET A 36 -7.62 2.79 5.47
C MET A 36 -6.12 2.98 5.74
N TYR A 37 -5.72 3.92 6.61
CA TYR A 37 -4.31 4.03 7.03
C TYR A 37 -3.83 2.82 7.84
N VAL A 38 -4.70 2.24 8.66
CA VAL A 38 -4.38 1.02 9.43
C VAL A 38 -4.31 -0.19 8.49
N VAL A 39 -5.33 -0.33 7.63
CA VAL A 39 -5.40 -1.40 6.63
C VAL A 39 -4.18 -1.38 5.71
N ALA A 40 -3.68 -0.19 5.37
CA ALA A 40 -2.50 -0.03 4.53
C ALA A 40 -1.24 -0.74 5.07
N ILE A 41 -1.15 -0.90 6.39
CA ILE A 41 -0.04 -1.58 7.06
C ILE A 41 -0.41 -3.03 7.39
N VAL A 42 -1.63 -3.28 7.86
CA VAL A 42 -2.06 -4.62 8.30
C VAL A 42 -2.17 -5.59 7.13
N ALA A 43 -2.67 -5.14 5.98
CA ALA A 43 -2.85 -6.00 4.81
C ALA A 43 -1.54 -6.68 4.33
N PRO A 44 -0.42 -5.96 4.12
CA PRO A 44 0.84 -6.61 3.72
C PRO A 44 1.45 -7.47 4.83
N ILE A 45 1.17 -7.20 6.12
CA ILE A 45 1.62 -8.07 7.23
C ILE A 45 1.00 -9.47 7.14
N ALA A 46 -0.18 -9.60 6.52
CA ALA A 46 -0.79 -10.91 6.31
C ALA A 46 0.04 -11.86 5.42
N LEU A 47 1.02 -11.33 4.65
CA LEU A 47 1.97 -12.16 3.89
C LEU A 47 3.16 -12.65 4.72
N VAL A 48 3.40 -12.11 5.92
CA VAL A 48 4.53 -12.49 6.76
C VAL A 48 4.56 -13.99 7.10
N PRO A 49 3.44 -14.65 7.46
CA PRO A 49 3.45 -16.10 7.69
C PRO A 49 3.87 -16.90 6.45
N GLN A 50 3.46 -16.46 5.25
CA GLN A 50 3.83 -17.09 3.99
C GLN A 50 5.34 -16.93 3.72
N VAL A 51 5.87 -15.71 3.89
CA VAL A 51 7.32 -15.43 3.78
C VAL A 51 8.09 -16.29 4.78
N TRP A 52 7.68 -16.27 6.05
CA TRP A 52 8.30 -17.05 7.10
C TRP A 52 8.33 -18.54 6.78
N SER A 53 7.21 -19.10 6.29
CA SER A 53 7.14 -20.52 5.94
C SER A 53 8.17 -20.92 4.90
N VAL A 54 8.42 -20.09 3.89
CA VAL A 54 9.41 -20.36 2.82
C VAL A 54 10.82 -20.39 3.39
N TYR A 55 11.20 -19.41 4.22
CA TYR A 55 12.57 -19.34 4.76
C TYR A 55 12.83 -20.31 5.92
N ALA A 56 11.83 -20.57 6.76
CA ALA A 56 11.96 -21.45 7.92
C ALA A 56 11.95 -22.93 7.51
N THR A 57 11.02 -23.32 6.64
CA THR A 57 10.89 -24.73 6.22
C THR A 57 11.79 -25.07 5.03
N LYS A 58 12.18 -24.06 4.24
CA LYS A 58 12.84 -24.23 2.93
C LYS A 58 12.07 -25.13 1.98
N ASN A 59 10.79 -25.38 2.26
CA ASN A 59 9.93 -26.19 1.43
C ASN A 59 9.05 -25.27 0.59
N VAL A 60 9.32 -25.28 -0.72
CA VAL A 60 8.60 -24.47 -1.71
C VAL A 60 7.68 -25.34 -2.58
N SER A 61 7.45 -26.60 -2.16
CA SER A 61 6.57 -27.54 -2.86
C SER A 61 5.14 -26.98 -2.90
N GLY A 62 4.57 -26.92 -4.10
CA GLY A 62 3.24 -26.35 -4.33
C GLY A 62 3.21 -24.84 -4.55
N LEU A 63 4.32 -24.13 -4.41
CA LEU A 63 4.39 -22.70 -4.74
C LEU A 63 4.76 -22.47 -6.20
N VAL A 64 3.89 -21.77 -6.92
CA VAL A 64 4.13 -21.34 -8.30
C VAL A 64 4.80 -19.97 -8.29
N VAL A 65 5.81 -19.77 -9.15
CA VAL A 65 6.59 -18.51 -9.24
C VAL A 65 5.78 -17.35 -9.84
N ALA A 66 4.93 -17.64 -10.83
CA ALA A 66 4.27 -16.63 -11.65
C ALA A 66 3.46 -15.57 -10.87
N PRO A 67 2.64 -15.93 -9.86
CA PRO A 67 1.88 -14.95 -9.09
C PRO A 67 2.77 -13.92 -8.38
N TRP A 68 3.91 -14.34 -7.82
CA TRP A 68 4.78 -13.45 -7.04
C TRP A 68 5.49 -12.41 -7.91
N ILE A 69 5.87 -12.78 -9.14
CA ILE A 69 6.42 -11.83 -10.13
C ILE A 69 5.33 -10.85 -10.56
N LEU A 70 4.16 -11.36 -10.95
CA LEU A 70 3.09 -10.53 -11.50
C LEU A 70 2.55 -9.56 -10.43
N LEU A 71 2.26 -10.06 -9.24
CA LEU A 71 1.79 -9.22 -8.13
C LEU A 71 2.85 -8.23 -7.68
N GLY A 72 4.13 -8.62 -7.63
CA GLY A 72 5.23 -7.69 -7.34
C GLY A 72 5.29 -6.53 -8.33
N ALA A 73 5.23 -6.84 -9.64
CA ALA A 73 5.22 -5.82 -10.70
C ALA A 73 3.97 -4.93 -10.65
N MET A 74 2.78 -5.51 -10.42
CA MET A 74 1.54 -4.75 -10.29
C MET A 74 1.58 -3.80 -9.10
N HIS A 75 2.14 -4.22 -7.97
CA HIS A 75 2.29 -3.35 -6.81
C HIS A 75 3.28 -2.21 -7.03
N ILE A 76 4.33 -2.41 -7.86
CA ILE A 76 5.17 -1.29 -8.31
C ILE A 76 4.33 -0.25 -9.09
N LEU A 77 3.50 -0.70 -10.03
CA LEU A 77 2.62 0.20 -10.80
C LEU A 77 1.64 0.94 -9.90
N TRP A 78 1.04 0.26 -8.92
CA TRP A 78 0.18 0.90 -7.92
C TRP A 78 0.91 1.91 -7.03
N ALA A 79 2.16 1.65 -6.66
CA ALA A 79 2.98 2.60 -5.90
C ALA A 79 3.25 3.87 -6.73
N PHE A 80 3.57 3.73 -8.02
CA PHE A 80 3.70 4.88 -8.93
C PHE A 80 2.39 5.65 -9.06
N TYR A 81 1.28 4.94 -9.26
CA TYR A 81 -0.05 5.54 -9.35
C TYR A 81 -0.41 6.33 -8.08
N GLY A 82 -0.22 5.73 -6.90
CA GLY A 82 -0.47 6.39 -5.62
C GLY A 82 0.41 7.61 -5.39
N THR A 83 1.67 7.58 -5.87
CA THR A 83 2.60 8.72 -5.78
C THR A 83 2.12 9.88 -6.62
N ILE A 84 1.68 9.62 -7.87
CA ILE A 84 1.14 10.64 -8.78
C ILE A 84 -0.14 11.27 -8.20
N HIS A 85 -1.02 10.46 -7.60
CA HIS A 85 -2.29 10.92 -7.03
C HIS A 85 -2.16 11.46 -5.60
N ARG A 86 -0.95 11.39 -5.00
CA ARG A 86 -0.64 11.82 -3.62
C ARG A 86 -1.46 11.07 -2.55
N GLU A 87 -1.76 9.80 -2.80
CA GLU A 87 -2.49 8.92 -1.90
C GLU A 87 -1.52 8.08 -1.07
N LEU A 88 -1.07 8.63 0.06
CA LEU A 88 -0.05 8.00 0.92
C LEU A 88 -0.39 6.56 1.36
N PRO A 89 -1.63 6.24 1.82
CA PRO A 89 -1.96 4.87 2.23
C PRO A 89 -1.72 3.86 1.10
N LEU A 90 -2.09 4.21 -0.13
CA LEU A 90 -1.93 3.36 -1.29
C LEU A 90 -0.45 3.12 -1.59
N VAL A 91 0.38 4.17 -1.59
CA VAL A 91 1.83 4.04 -1.81
C VAL A 91 2.46 3.11 -0.78
N VAL A 92 2.19 3.33 0.51
CA VAL A 92 2.76 2.51 1.60
C VAL A 92 2.34 1.05 1.45
N THR A 93 1.05 0.81 1.23
CA THR A 93 0.50 -0.55 1.04
C THR A 93 1.19 -1.24 -0.12
N SER A 94 1.27 -0.57 -1.27
CA SER A 94 1.83 -1.15 -2.49
C SER A 94 3.32 -1.42 -2.37
N VAL A 95 4.10 -0.53 -1.76
CA VAL A 95 5.54 -0.78 -1.54
C VAL A 95 5.75 -1.98 -0.62
N LEU A 96 5.02 -2.07 0.49
CA LEU A 96 5.13 -3.20 1.42
C LEU A 96 4.74 -4.53 0.75
N PHE A 97 3.65 -4.55 -0.02
CA PHE A 97 3.27 -5.72 -0.81
C PHE A 97 4.34 -6.09 -1.84
N ALA A 98 4.91 -5.13 -2.57
CA ALA A 98 5.97 -5.40 -3.52
C ALA A 98 7.18 -6.07 -2.83
N CYS A 99 7.60 -5.55 -1.67
CA CYS A 99 8.67 -6.16 -0.87
C CYS A 99 8.35 -7.60 -0.45
N MET A 100 7.14 -7.87 0.04
CA MET A 100 6.73 -9.23 0.45
C MET A 100 6.69 -10.20 -0.73
N ASN A 101 6.12 -9.77 -1.87
CA ASN A 101 6.05 -10.59 -3.09
C ASN A 101 7.45 -10.90 -3.63
N PHE A 102 8.36 -9.92 -3.66
CA PHE A 102 9.73 -10.17 -4.11
C PHE A 102 10.54 -11.01 -3.12
N SER A 103 10.30 -10.86 -1.81
CA SER A 103 10.89 -11.78 -0.82
C SER A 103 10.45 -13.22 -1.07
N LEU A 104 9.17 -13.46 -1.35
CA LEU A 104 8.68 -14.78 -1.72
C LEU A 104 9.26 -15.29 -3.03
N LEU A 105 9.34 -14.44 -4.05
CA LEU A 105 9.99 -14.79 -5.31
C LEU A 105 11.45 -15.24 -5.09
N ILE A 106 12.22 -14.48 -4.32
CA ILE A 106 13.61 -14.79 -4.00
C ILE A 106 13.68 -16.10 -3.20
N GLY A 107 12.85 -16.27 -2.18
CA GLY A 107 12.81 -17.49 -1.38
C GLY A 107 12.47 -18.73 -2.21
N ILE A 108 11.51 -18.63 -3.13
CA ILE A 108 11.14 -19.72 -4.04
C ILE A 108 12.29 -20.05 -4.99
N LEU A 109 12.96 -19.05 -5.57
CA LEU A 109 14.09 -19.29 -6.47
C LEU A 109 15.31 -19.85 -5.74
N LEU A 110 15.51 -19.52 -4.46
CA LEU A 110 16.64 -19.98 -3.66
C LEU A 110 16.51 -21.44 -3.19
N PHE A 111 15.30 -21.89 -2.87
CA PHE A 111 15.05 -23.22 -2.29
C PHE A 111 14.40 -24.20 -3.28
N ARG A 112 14.30 -23.84 -4.55
CA ARG A 112 13.85 -24.72 -5.63
C ARG A 112 15.01 -25.55 -6.17
#